data_AF-A0AAE1N5K9-F1
#
_entry.id   AF-A0AAE1N5K9-F1
#
_cell.length_a   1.000
_cell.length_b   1.000
_cell.length_c   1.000
_cell.angle_alpha   90.00
_cell.angle_beta   90.00
_cell.angle_gamma   90.00
#
_symmetry.space_group_name_H-M   'P 1'
#
loop_
_entity.id
_entity.type
_entity.pdbx_description
1 polymer ?
#
loop_
_entity_poly.entity_id
_entity_poly.type
_entity_poly.pdbx_seq_one_letter_code
_entity_poly.pdbx_strand_id
1 'polypeptide(L)' 'MASDERKKEIENIRMKALFKCEHGQKRKATIDQFVCGKCGKSECTYYQMQTRSADEPAMTTYVTCVSCNHHWKFC' A
#
# COMPACT_ATOMS: atom_id res chain seq x y z
N MET A 1 27.81 -18.23 32.18
CA MET A 1 26.58 -18.29 31.36
C MET A 1 26.09 -16.85 31.18
N ALA A 2 25.69 -16.41 29.99
CA ALA A 2 25.15 -15.05 29.83
C ALA A 2 23.98 -14.85 30.79
N SER A 3 23.94 -13.72 31.52
CA SER A 3 22.82 -13.35 32.42
C SER A 3 21.49 -13.62 31.71
N ASP A 4 20.55 -14.24 32.41
CA ASP A 4 19.27 -14.68 31.84
C ASP A 4 18.47 -13.52 31.24
N GLU A 5 18.72 -12.30 31.70
CA GLU A 5 18.17 -11.07 31.13
C GLU A 5 18.67 -10.83 29.69
N ARG A 6 19.97 -11.00 29.44
CA ARG A 6 20.54 -10.82 28.09
C ARG A 6 20.05 -11.89 27.11
N LYS A 7 19.80 -13.12 27.59
CA LYS A 7 19.21 -14.18 26.75
C LYS A 7 17.80 -13.80 26.29
N LYS A 8 16.97 -13.31 27.21
CA LYS A 8 15.60 -12.83 26.90
C LYS A 8 15.63 -11.67 25.91
N GLU A 9 16.59 -10.75 26.06
CA GLU A 9 16.70 -9.59 25.18
C GLU A 9 17.08 -9.98 23.74
N ILE A 10 18.07 -10.89 23.60
CA ILE A 10 18.47 -11.44 22.29
C ILE A 10 17.30 -12.20 21.64
N GLU A 11 16.56 -12.98 22.42
CA GLU A 11 15.38 -13.70 21.94
C GLU A 11 14.30 -12.72 21.46
N ASN A 12 14.04 -11.65 22.21
CA ASN A 12 13.07 -10.63 21.85
C ASN A 12 13.48 -9.86 20.59
N ILE A 13 14.77 -9.58 20.41
CA ILE A 13 15.31 -8.96 19.17
C ILE A 13 15.10 -9.89 17.98
N ARG A 14 15.38 -11.19 18.13
CA ARG A 14 15.17 -12.20 17.08
C ARG A 14 13.69 -12.30 16.69
N MET A 15 12.79 -12.35 17.69
CA MET A 15 11.34 -12.40 17.46
C MET A 15 10.83 -11.15 16.75
N LYS A 16 11.31 -9.96 17.13
CA LYS A 16 10.96 -8.70 16.45
C LYS A 16 11.45 -8.64 15.01
N ALA A 17 12.64 -9.17 14.72
CA ALA A 17 13.20 -9.22 13.38
C ALA A 17 12.37 -10.14 12.46
N LEU A 18 12.01 -11.33 12.96
CA LEU A 18 11.13 -12.27 12.25
C LEU A 18 9.78 -11.64 11.90
N PHE A 19 9.12 -11.01 12.89
CA PHE A 19 7.83 -10.36 12.70
C PHE A 19 7.86 -9.25 11.64
N LYS A 20 8.94 -8.47 11.60
CA LYS A 20 9.13 -7.39 10.60
C LYS A 20 9.32 -7.94 9.18
N CYS A 21 9.97 -9.09 9.02
CA CYS A 21 10.21 -9.69 7.72
C CYS A 21 8.97 -10.36 7.12
N GLU A 22 8.13 -10.99 7.94
CA GLU A 22 6.91 -11.67 7.46
C GLU A 22 5.81 -10.70 7.03
N HIS A 23 5.74 -9.52 7.63
CA HIS A 23 4.70 -8.55 7.29
C HIS A 23 5.06 -7.80 6.00
N GLY A 24 4.66 -8.36 4.86
CA GLY A 24 4.42 -7.57 3.66
C GLY A 24 3.48 -6.42 4.01
N GLN A 25 3.92 -5.17 3.81
CA GLN A 25 3.10 -4.01 4.15
C GLN A 25 1.73 -4.14 3.47
N LYS A 26 0.65 -4.12 4.28
CA LYS A 26 -0.70 -4.06 3.74
C LYS A 26 -0.80 -2.83 2.85
N ARG A 27 -1.32 -2.99 1.63
CA ARG A 27 -1.58 -1.86 0.73
C ARG A 27 -2.49 -0.88 1.47
N LYS A 28 -1.97 0.29 1.83
CA LYS A 28 -2.76 1.34 2.46
C LYS A 28 -3.53 2.07 1.36
N ALA A 29 -4.84 2.23 1.55
CA ALA A 29 -5.61 3.17 0.75
C ALA A 29 -5.04 4.58 0.99
N THR A 30 -4.83 5.33 -0.08
CA THR A 30 -4.23 6.66 0.00
C THR A 30 -5.32 7.74 0.08
N ILE A 31 -6.53 7.44 -0.42
CA ILE A 31 -7.61 8.41 -0.56
C ILE A 31 -9.00 7.76 -0.43
N ASP A 32 -9.96 8.59 -0.01
CA ASP A 32 -11.40 8.29 0.03
C ASP A 32 -12.20 8.99 -1.08
N GLN A 33 -11.54 9.71 -1.99
CA GLN A 33 -12.20 10.52 -3.02
C GLN A 33 -12.82 9.69 -4.16
N PHE A 34 -12.40 8.44 -4.34
CA PHE A 34 -12.95 7.56 -5.38
C PHE A 34 -13.70 6.40 -4.75
N VAL A 35 -14.96 6.24 -5.16
CA VAL A 35 -15.78 5.08 -4.79
C VAL A 35 -15.65 4.02 -5.87
N CYS A 36 -15.30 2.79 -5.47
CA CYS A 36 -15.24 1.68 -6.42
C CYS A 36 -16.65 1.26 -6.86
N GLY A 37 -16.92 1.29 -8.17
CA GLY A 37 -18.22 0.87 -8.71
C GLY A 37 -18.54 -0.63 -8.53
N LYS A 38 -17.55 -1.47 -8.19
CA LYS A 38 -17.76 -2.92 -8.01
C LYS A 38 -18.09 -3.30 -6.56
N CYS A 39 -17.40 -2.71 -5.59
CA CYS A 39 -17.55 -3.07 -4.16
C CYS A 39 -18.15 -1.95 -3.29
N GLY A 40 -18.34 -0.74 -3.84
CA GLY A 40 -18.91 0.40 -3.12
C GLY A 40 -18.01 1.01 -2.04
N LYS A 41 -16.79 0.53 -1.86
CA LYS A 41 -15.83 1.07 -0.88
C LYS A 41 -15.06 2.26 -1.46
N SER A 42 -14.72 3.22 -0.61
CA SER A 42 -13.88 4.38 -0.94
C SER A 42 -12.37 4.10 -0.86
N GLU A 43 -11.98 2.90 -0.39
CA GLU A 43 -10.58 2.49 -0.20
C GLU A 43 -9.85 2.30 -1.55
N CYS A 44 -9.28 3.38 -2.08
CA CYS A 44 -8.57 3.37 -3.35
C CYS A 44 -7.14 3.93 -3.24
N THR A 45 -6.26 3.44 -4.12
CA THR A 45 -4.96 4.04 -4.42
C THR A 45 -5.01 4.61 -5.82
N TYR A 46 -4.32 5.73 -6.06
CA TYR A 46 -4.23 6.31 -7.39
C TYR A 46 -2.80 6.78 -7.67
N TYR A 47 -2.47 6.84 -8.95
CA TYR A 47 -1.26 7.49 -9.43
C TYR A 47 -1.56 8.22 -10.73
N GLN A 48 -0.83 9.30 -10.99
CA GLN A 48 -0.98 10.09 -12.20
C GLN A 48 0.21 9.82 -13.12
N MET A 49 -0.07 9.62 -14.40
CA MET A 49 0.95 9.40 -15.43
C MET A 49 0.57 10.17 -16.69
N GLN A 50 1.54 10.85 -17.28
CA GLN A 50 1.37 11.50 -18.58
C GLN A 50 1.35 10.41 -19.66
N THR A 51 0.25 10.30 -20.40
CA THR A 51 0.09 9.29 -21.47
C THR A 51 -0.09 9.91 -22.85
N ARG A 52 -0.20 11.24 -22.94
CA ARG A 52 -0.39 11.98 -24.19
C ARG A 52 0.80 12.90 -24.46
N SER A 53 0.94 13.32 -25.72
CA SER A 53 2.01 14.19 -26.22
C SER A 53 2.13 15.48 -25.40
N ALA A 54 3.34 16.05 -25.41
CA ALA A 54 3.74 17.18 -24.55
C ALA A 54 2.92 18.47 -24.76
N ASP A 55 2.25 18.62 -25.91
CA ASP A 55 1.48 19.82 -26.27
C ASP A 55 0.11 19.93 -25.60
N GLU A 56 -0.38 18.88 -24.92
CA GLU A 56 -1.59 18.96 -24.09
C GLU A 56 -1.29 18.55 -22.64
N PRO A 57 -1.73 19.31 -21.62
CA PRO A 57 -1.52 18.97 -20.21
C PRO A 57 -2.46 17.83 -19.77
N ALA A 58 -2.34 16.65 -20.38
CA ALA A 58 -3.19 15.51 -20.07
C ALA A 58 -2.46 14.50 -19.17
N MET A 59 -2.61 14.71 -17.87
CA MET A 59 -2.28 13.70 -16.86
C MET A 59 -3.43 12.69 -16.78
N THR A 60 -3.16 11.41 -17.05
CA THR A 60 -4.15 10.36 -16.80
C THR A 60 -4.05 9.88 -15.37
N THR A 61 -5.16 9.89 -14.65
CA THR A 61 -5.22 9.35 -13.29
C THR A 61 -5.63 7.89 -13.33
N TYR A 62 -4.78 7.00 -12.84
CA TYR A 62 -5.09 5.58 -12.69
C TYR A 62 -5.51 5.31 -11.26
N VAL A 63 -6.69 4.71 -11.08
CA VAL A 63 -7.24 4.38 -9.77
C VAL A 63 -7.34 2.87 -9.62
N THR A 64 -6.89 2.35 -8.49
CA THR A 64 -6.97 0.93 -8.12
C THR A 64 -7.68 0.80 -6.77
N CYS A 65 -8.73 -0.01 -6.72
CA CYS A 65 -9.40 -0.33 -5.47
C CYS A 65 -8.56 -1.33 -4.66
N VAL A 66 -8.29 -1.04 -3.39
CA VAL A 66 -7.50 -1.89 -2.51
C VAL A 66 -8.26 -3.17 -2.13
N SER A 67 -9.57 -3.08 -1.97
CA SER A 67 -10.38 -4.20 -1.46
C SER A 67 -10.77 -5.23 -2.53
N CYS A 68 -11.00 -4.82 -3.79
CA CYS A 68 -11.42 -5.71 -4.87
C CYS A 68 -10.46 -5.75 -6.08
N ASN A 69 -9.36 -5.00 -6.01
CA ASN A 69 -8.31 -4.94 -7.03
C ASN A 69 -8.81 -4.54 -8.44
N HIS A 70 -9.95 -3.84 -8.50
CA HIS A 70 -10.47 -3.23 -9.71
C HIS A 70 -9.64 -2.01 -10.07
N HIS A 71 -9.25 -1.89 -11.34
CA HIS A 71 -8.45 -0.79 -11.87
C HIS A 71 -9.18 -0.08 -12.99
N TRP A 72 -9.17 1.25 -12.98
CA TRP A 72 -9.79 2.05 -14.02
C TRP A 72 -9.03 3.36 -14.23
N LYS A 73 -9.30 3.99 -15.37
CA LYS A 73 -8.73 5.29 -15.75
C LYS A 73 -9.75 6.41 -15.48
N PHE A 74 -9.28 7.50 -14.92
CA PHE A 74 -9.98 8.76 -14.76
C PHE A 74 -9.20 9.81 -15.56
N CYS A 75 -9.80 10.28 -16.66
CA CYS A 75 -9.19 11.21 -17.61
C CYS A 75 -9.58 12.65 -17.28
#